data_AF-A0A965M645-F1
#
_entry.id   AF-A0A965M645-F1
#
_cell.length_a   1.000
_cell.length_b   1.000
_cell.length_c   1.000
_cell.angle_alpha   90.00
_cell.angle_beta   90.00
_cell.angle_gamma   90.00
#
_symmetry.space_group_name_H-M   'P 1'
#
loop_
_entity.id
_entity.type
_entity.pdbx_description
1 polymer ?
#
loop_
_entity_poly.entity_id
_entity_poly.type
_entity_poly.pdbx_seq_one_letter_code
_entity_poly.pdbx_strand_id
1 'polypeptide(L)'
;MGNRAVITMAKKPTENSVGIYLHWNGGAESVLAFAESAKHFGIRFGDETYATARLAQIIGNFFGGTLSVGVGVLKHLDCENYDNGTYRISLENDSIVLEQSPDGKKDWKRLNNDRLREHDYWKKTEDSEGILADIITKNKPFFQPEEVSK
;
A
#
# COMPACT_ATOMS: atom_id res chain seq x y z
N MET A 1 -17.04 -8.36 -9.21
CA MET A 1 -15.63 -8.20 -9.57
C MET A 1 -15.00 -7.36 -8.48
N GLY A 2 -14.03 -7.90 -7.77
CA GLY A 2 -13.53 -7.36 -6.50
C GLY A 2 -12.06 -7.68 -6.29
N ASN A 3 -11.35 -6.71 -5.72
CA ASN A 3 -10.04 -6.77 -5.08
C ASN A 3 -9.74 -5.35 -4.57
N ARG A 4 -10.68 -4.82 -3.77
CA ARG A 4 -10.62 -3.45 -3.24
C ARG A 4 -10.00 -3.42 -1.86
N ALA A 5 -9.44 -2.27 -1.51
CA ALA A 5 -9.00 -1.99 -0.16
C ALA A 5 -8.98 -0.48 0.10
N VAL A 6 -8.93 -0.11 1.38
CA VAL A 6 -8.50 1.22 1.82
C VAL A 6 -7.22 1.09 2.61
N ILE A 7 -6.25 1.98 2.44
CA ILE A 7 -5.00 2.03 3.19
C ILE A 7 -4.94 3.34 3.96
N THR A 8 -4.59 3.31 5.24
CA THR A 8 -4.32 4.51 6.04
C THR A 8 -2.97 4.44 6.74
N MET A 9 -2.34 5.60 6.90
CA MET A 9 -1.12 5.79 7.71
C MET A 9 -1.45 6.27 9.13
N ALA A 10 -2.73 6.49 9.44
CA ALA A 10 -3.14 7.01 10.73
C ALA A 10 -2.82 6.01 11.85
N LYS A 11 -2.03 6.43 12.85
CA LYS A 11 -1.69 5.59 14.01
C LYS A 11 -2.93 5.15 14.78
N LYS A 12 -3.89 6.06 14.92
CA LYS A 12 -5.21 5.80 15.53
C LYS A 12 -6.29 6.24 14.54
N PRO A 13 -6.68 5.37 13.59
CA PRO A 13 -7.65 5.72 12.57
C PRO A 13 -8.97 6.18 13.18
N THR A 14 -9.51 7.27 12.64
CA THR A 14 -10.87 7.75 12.88
C THR A 14 -11.57 7.92 11.55
N GLU A 15 -12.88 8.12 11.56
CA GLU A 15 -13.67 8.35 10.35
C GLU A 15 -13.19 9.57 9.51
N ASN A 16 -12.47 10.52 10.13
CA ASN A 16 -11.91 11.70 9.46
C ASN A 16 -10.42 11.55 9.09
N SER A 17 -9.80 10.42 9.41
CA SER A 17 -8.44 10.12 8.97
C SER A 17 -8.38 10.01 7.44
N VAL A 18 -7.23 10.33 6.86
CA VAL A 18 -7.04 10.19 5.40
C VAL A 18 -6.70 8.74 5.07
N GLY A 19 -7.21 8.26 3.95
CA GLY A 19 -6.87 6.97 3.37
C GLY A 19 -6.74 7.02 1.85
N ILE A 20 -6.22 5.92 1.31
CA ILE A 20 -6.04 5.65 -0.11
C ILE A 20 -6.96 4.49 -0.47
N TYR A 21 -7.91 4.71 -1.36
CA TYR A 21 -8.73 3.66 -1.94
C TYR A 21 -8.02 2.98 -3.11
N LEU A 22 -8.17 1.66 -3.20
CA LEU A 22 -7.62 0.80 -4.24
C LEU A 22 -8.71 0.00 -4.95
N HIS A 23 -8.59 -0.09 -6.27
CA HIS A 23 -9.31 -1.05 -7.11
C HIS A 23 -8.58 -1.18 -8.46
N TRP A 24 -7.63 -2.10 -8.65
CA TRP A 24 -7.52 -3.45 -8.08
C TRP A 24 -6.35 -3.56 -7.08
N ASN A 25 -5.82 -4.77 -6.85
CA ASN A 25 -4.68 -5.07 -5.97
C ASN A 25 -4.81 -4.58 -4.52
N GLY A 26 -6.01 -4.70 -3.94
CA GLY A 26 -6.27 -4.48 -2.52
C GLY A 26 -5.83 -5.61 -1.59
N GLY A 27 -5.37 -6.77 -2.11
CA GLY A 27 -4.91 -7.89 -1.29
C GLY A 27 -3.72 -7.53 -0.41
N ALA A 28 -3.60 -8.19 0.76
CA ALA A 28 -2.59 -7.87 1.77
C ALA A 28 -1.16 -7.99 1.23
N GLU A 29 -0.92 -8.93 0.31
CA GLU A 29 0.34 -9.15 -0.37
C GLU A 29 0.76 -7.94 -1.19
N SER A 30 -0.17 -7.33 -1.93
CA SER A 30 0.06 -6.12 -2.71
C SER A 30 0.25 -4.90 -1.81
N VAL A 31 -0.59 -4.76 -0.78
CA VAL A 31 -0.48 -3.67 0.20
C VAL A 31 0.87 -3.69 0.92
N LEU A 32 1.36 -4.88 1.31
CA LEU A 32 2.69 -5.04 1.87
C LEU A 32 3.78 -4.62 0.88
N ALA A 33 3.68 -5.01 -0.39
CA ALA A 33 4.67 -4.65 -1.41
C ALA A 33 4.71 -3.13 -1.69
N PHE A 34 3.55 -2.46 -1.68
CA PHE A 34 3.49 -0.99 -1.74
C PHE A 34 4.16 -0.35 -0.52
N ALA A 35 3.91 -0.88 0.68
CA ALA A 35 4.52 -0.39 1.91
C ALA A 35 6.05 -0.56 1.92
N GLU A 36 6.54 -1.72 1.48
CA GLU A 36 7.98 -2.02 1.41
C GLU A 36 8.70 -1.23 0.33
N SER A 37 8.07 -1.01 -0.82
CA SER A 37 8.64 -0.10 -1.85
C SER A 37 8.72 1.35 -1.34
N ALA A 38 7.72 1.83 -0.60
CA ALA A 38 7.80 3.13 0.05
C ALA A 38 8.96 3.21 1.05
N LYS A 39 9.18 2.14 1.85
CA LYS A 39 10.37 2.06 2.72
C LYS A 39 11.67 2.06 1.90
N HIS A 40 11.73 1.29 0.81
CA HIS A 40 12.89 1.22 -0.08
C HIS A 40 13.30 2.60 -0.62
N PHE A 41 12.33 3.44 -0.99
CA PHE A 41 12.58 4.82 -1.43
C PHE A 41 12.79 5.83 -0.28
N GLY A 42 12.90 5.37 0.97
CA GLY A 42 13.16 6.24 2.13
C GLY A 42 11.98 7.14 2.53
N ILE A 43 10.75 6.76 2.20
CA ILE A 43 9.56 7.52 2.60
C ILE A 43 9.41 7.51 4.13
N ARG A 44 9.17 8.69 4.70
CA ARG A 44 9.08 8.91 6.14
C ARG A 44 7.68 8.59 6.67
N PHE A 45 7.50 7.42 7.28
CA PHE A 45 6.23 7.02 7.92
C PHE A 45 5.91 7.78 9.22
N GLY A 46 6.85 8.57 9.75
CA GLY A 46 6.62 9.42 10.92
C GLY A 46 5.67 10.59 10.66
N ASP A 47 5.49 10.97 9.39
CA ASP A 47 4.53 11.99 8.95
C ASP A 47 3.44 11.31 8.12
N GLU A 48 2.26 11.17 8.72
CA GLU A 48 1.14 10.43 8.13
C GLU A 48 0.68 11.05 6.81
N THR A 49 0.71 12.39 6.70
CA THR A 49 0.25 13.10 5.50
C THR A 49 1.23 12.96 4.36
N TYR A 50 2.52 13.08 4.65
CA TYR A 50 3.58 12.91 3.67
C TYR A 50 3.69 11.45 3.19
N ALA A 51 3.62 10.49 4.13
CA ALA A 51 3.62 9.07 3.81
C ALA A 51 2.42 8.69 2.95
N THR A 52 1.22 9.20 3.26
CA THR A 52 0.01 8.98 2.46
C THR A 52 0.17 9.51 1.04
N ALA A 53 0.64 10.75 0.88
CA ALA A 53 0.84 11.35 -0.44
C ALA A 53 1.84 10.56 -1.30
N ARG A 54 2.97 10.14 -0.70
CA ARG A 54 4.02 9.39 -1.42
C ARG A 54 3.62 7.95 -1.71
N LEU A 55 2.89 7.30 -0.82
CA LEU A 55 2.35 5.97 -1.11
C LEU A 55 1.31 6.05 -2.24
N ALA A 56 0.44 7.06 -2.25
CA ALA A 56 -0.52 7.26 -3.34
C ALA A 56 0.19 7.46 -4.68
N GLN A 57 1.31 8.20 -4.72
CA GLN A 57 2.15 8.32 -5.92
C GLN A 57 2.73 6.97 -6.35
N ILE A 58 3.28 6.18 -5.42
CA ILE A 58 3.88 4.87 -5.72
C ILE A 58 2.86 3.92 -6.36
N ILE A 59 1.66 3.87 -5.79
CA ILE A 59 0.55 3.06 -6.25
C ILE A 59 0.05 3.57 -7.62
N GLY A 60 -0.11 4.89 -7.76
CA GLY A 60 -0.52 5.51 -9.02
C GLY A 60 0.44 5.23 -10.17
N ASN A 61 1.75 5.33 -9.93
CA ASN A 61 2.79 4.97 -10.91
C ASN A 61 2.76 3.49 -11.28
N PHE A 62 2.48 2.61 -10.30
CA PHE A 62 2.41 1.17 -10.55
C PHE A 62 1.24 0.80 -11.47
N PHE A 63 0.06 1.37 -11.24
CA PHE A 63 -1.11 1.15 -12.10
C PHE A 63 -1.03 1.89 -13.44
N GLY A 64 -0.55 3.14 -13.43
CA GLY A 64 -0.75 4.07 -14.53
C GLY A 64 -2.22 4.42 -14.76
N GLY A 65 -2.51 5.11 -15.87
CA GLY A 65 -3.89 5.48 -16.24
C GLY A 65 -4.55 6.51 -15.32
N THR A 66 -5.89 6.51 -15.29
CA THR A 66 -6.71 7.50 -14.57
C THR A 66 -7.73 6.88 -13.60
N LEU A 67 -7.64 5.57 -13.37
CA LEU A 67 -8.56 4.80 -12.54
C LEU A 67 -7.79 4.15 -11.37
N SER A 68 -8.51 3.36 -10.56
CA SER A 68 -7.95 2.41 -9.59
C SER A 68 -7.40 2.96 -8.27
N VAL A 69 -7.12 4.26 -8.18
CA VAL A 69 -6.58 4.89 -6.96
C VAL A 69 -7.37 6.14 -6.62
N GLY A 70 -7.76 6.29 -5.36
CA GLY A 70 -8.41 7.49 -4.84
C GLY A 70 -7.86 7.89 -3.48
N VAL A 71 -7.99 9.16 -3.11
CA VAL A 71 -7.60 9.66 -1.78
C VAL A 71 -8.79 10.39 -1.18
N GLY A 72 -9.08 10.14 0.10
CA GLY A 72 -10.19 10.77 0.80
C GLY A 72 -10.14 10.50 2.30
N VAL A 73 -11.11 11.04 3.03
CA VAL A 73 -11.29 10.69 4.45
C VAL A 73 -12.03 9.36 4.57
N LEU A 74 -11.70 8.56 5.59
CA LEU A 74 -12.18 7.17 5.72
C LEU A 74 -13.70 7.03 5.62
N LYS A 75 -14.49 7.96 6.20
CA LYS A 75 -15.96 7.95 6.12
C LYS A 75 -16.54 8.09 4.71
N HIS A 76 -15.73 8.53 3.73
CA HIS A 76 -16.12 8.68 2.34
C HIS A 76 -15.47 7.62 1.44
N LEU A 77 -14.64 6.74 2.00
CA LEU A 77 -14.03 5.64 1.28
C LEU A 77 -14.75 4.32 1.56
N ASP A 78 -14.57 3.37 0.65
CA ASP A 78 -15.17 2.05 0.69
C ASP A 78 -14.42 1.12 1.68
N CYS A 79 -14.48 1.45 2.97
CA CYS A 79 -13.79 0.70 4.03
C CYS A 79 -14.42 -0.67 4.31
N GLU A 80 -15.74 -0.81 4.15
CA GLU A 80 -16.52 -2.06 4.30
C GLU A 80 -16.76 -2.71 2.92
N ASN A 81 -15.70 -2.83 2.12
CA ASN A 81 -15.81 -3.21 0.70
C ASN A 81 -16.17 -4.68 0.44
N TYR A 82 -16.29 -5.54 1.45
CA TYR A 82 -16.49 -7.00 1.31
C TYR A 82 -15.37 -7.76 0.57
N ASP A 83 -14.27 -7.07 0.23
CA ASP A 83 -13.06 -7.68 -0.32
C ASP A 83 -12.01 -7.77 0.81
N ASN A 84 -11.15 -6.76 0.92
CA ASN A 84 -10.01 -6.77 1.85
C ASN A 84 -10.15 -5.79 3.03
N GLY A 85 -11.22 -4.99 3.06
CA GLY A 85 -11.45 -4.02 4.12
C GLY A 85 -10.45 -2.86 4.10
N THR A 86 -9.96 -2.49 5.27
CA THR A 86 -9.03 -1.37 5.48
C THR A 86 -7.73 -1.85 6.13
N TYR A 87 -6.60 -1.37 5.62
CA TYR A 87 -5.28 -1.60 6.16
C TYR A 87 -4.74 -0.36 6.85
N ARG A 88 -4.01 -0.58 7.96
CA ARG A 88 -3.18 0.41 8.63
C ARG A 88 -1.74 0.01 8.43
N ILE A 89 -0.92 0.93 7.94
CA ILE A 89 0.53 0.73 7.80
C ILE A 89 1.23 1.59 8.84
N SER A 90 2.20 1.00 9.54
CA SER A 90 3.09 1.70 10.46
C SER A 90 4.50 1.11 10.44
N LEU A 91 5.43 1.74 11.17
CA LEU A 91 6.77 1.19 11.41
C LEU A 91 6.96 0.88 12.90
N GLU A 92 7.52 -0.30 13.19
CA GLU A 92 8.04 -0.68 14.51
C GLU A 92 9.47 -1.18 14.35
N ASN A 93 10.43 -0.58 15.06
CA ASN A 93 11.85 -0.92 14.95
C ASN A 93 12.34 -0.98 13.49
N ASP A 94 11.98 0.06 12.72
CA ASP A 94 12.23 0.18 11.28
C ASP A 94 11.52 -0.89 10.40
N SER A 95 10.75 -1.81 10.96
CA SER A 95 10.04 -2.85 10.20
C SER A 95 8.60 -2.42 9.89
N ILE A 96 8.12 -2.72 8.68
CA ILE A 96 6.73 -2.48 8.28
C ILE A 96 5.81 -3.35 9.14
N VAL A 97 4.79 -2.73 9.71
CA VAL A 97 3.69 -3.39 10.40
C VAL A 97 2.41 -3.14 9.61
N LEU A 98 1.79 -4.23 9.18
CA LEU A 98 0.53 -4.20 8.46
C LEU A 98 -0.56 -4.76 9.35
N GLU A 99 -1.61 -3.97 9.56
CA GLU A 99 -2.80 -4.38 10.28
C GLU A 99 -4.02 -4.23 9.39
N GLN A 100 -4.99 -5.12 9.56
CA GLN A 100 -6.21 -5.15 8.75
C GLN A 100 -7.44 -5.10 9.64
N SER A 101 -8.43 -4.33 9.21
CA SER A 101 -9.77 -4.27 9.79
C SER A 101 -10.80 -4.48 8.67
N PRO A 102 -11.90 -5.22 8.91
CA PRO A 102 -12.95 -5.39 7.91
C PRO A 102 -13.67 -4.08 7.55
N ASP A 103 -13.65 -3.08 8.43
CA ASP A 103 -14.44 -1.85 8.31
C ASP A 103 -13.66 -0.55 8.58
N GLY A 104 -12.37 -0.66 8.93
CA GLY A 104 -11.52 0.47 9.31
C GLY A 104 -11.83 1.07 10.68
N LYS A 105 -12.74 0.49 11.46
CA LYS A 105 -13.20 1.00 12.76
C LYS A 105 -12.80 0.08 13.91
N LYS A 106 -12.93 -1.24 13.73
CA LYS A 106 -12.73 -2.23 14.79
C LYS A 106 -12.02 -3.48 14.28
N ASP A 107 -11.75 -4.42 15.19
CA ASP A 107 -11.22 -5.75 14.86
C ASP A 107 -9.91 -5.73 14.08
N TRP A 108 -9.05 -4.74 14.38
CA TRP A 108 -7.72 -4.61 13.81
C TRP A 108 -6.84 -5.81 14.17
N LYS A 109 -6.35 -6.52 13.16
CA LYS A 109 -5.47 -7.69 13.30
C LYS A 109 -4.15 -7.42 12.61
N ARG A 110 -3.05 -7.62 13.33
CA ARG A 110 -1.71 -7.62 12.75
C ARG A 110 -1.53 -8.84 11.86
N LEU A 111 -1.05 -8.61 10.65
CA LEU A 111 -0.77 -9.65 9.69
C LEU A 111 0.66 -10.18 9.85
N ASN A 112 0.87 -11.41 9.40
CA ASN A 112 2.21 -12.02 9.35
C ASN A 112 2.83 -11.71 7.99
N ASN A 113 3.71 -10.70 7.96
CA ASN A 113 4.36 -10.27 6.71
C ASN A 113 5.21 -11.37 6.08
N ASP A 114 5.86 -12.22 6.86
CA ASP A 114 6.69 -13.31 6.31
C ASP A 114 5.83 -14.29 5.51
N ARG A 115 4.65 -14.65 6.04
CA ARG A 115 3.68 -15.47 5.34
C ARG A 115 3.13 -14.79 4.08
N LEU A 116 2.92 -13.48 4.09
CA LEU A 116 2.46 -12.75 2.91
C LEU A 116 3.50 -12.78 1.77
N ARG A 117 4.80 -12.77 2.11
CA ARG A 117 5.89 -12.87 1.12
C ARG A 117 6.07 -14.27 0.52
N GLU A 118 5.44 -15.30 1.09
CA GLU A 118 5.45 -16.66 0.53
C GLU A 118 4.48 -16.81 -0.67
N HIS A 119 3.55 -15.88 -0.83
CA HIS A 119 2.56 -15.88 -1.91
C HIS A 119 3.22 -15.76 -3.29
N ASP A 120 2.63 -16.37 -4.31
CA ASP A 120 3.21 -16.43 -5.66
C ASP A 120 3.42 -15.04 -6.31
N TYR A 121 2.66 -14.03 -5.89
CA TYR A 121 2.87 -12.63 -6.32
C TYR A 121 4.28 -12.11 -6.00
N TRP A 122 4.92 -12.63 -4.96
CA TRP A 122 6.27 -12.22 -4.55
C TRP A 122 7.38 -13.01 -5.26
N LYS A 123 7.02 -14.03 -6.03
CA LYS A 123 7.96 -14.88 -6.76
C LYS A 123 8.15 -14.36 -8.17
N LYS A 124 9.35 -14.58 -8.70
CA LYS A 124 9.64 -14.36 -10.12
C LYS A 124 8.83 -15.32 -10.98
N THR A 125 8.26 -14.80 -12.05
CA THR A 125 7.60 -15.56 -13.12
C THR A 125 8.25 -15.19 -14.47
N GLU A 126 7.69 -15.67 -15.57
CA GLU A 126 8.16 -15.27 -16.92
C GLU A 126 7.91 -13.78 -17.20
N ASP A 127 6.85 -13.20 -16.62
CA ASP A 127 6.40 -11.83 -16.89
C ASP A 127 6.68 -10.83 -15.75
N SER A 128 7.20 -11.29 -14.61
CA SER A 128 7.36 -10.49 -13.40
C SER A 128 8.62 -10.90 -12.63
N GLU A 129 9.34 -9.93 -12.08
CA GLU A 129 10.45 -10.20 -11.14
C GLU A 129 9.94 -10.36 -9.69
N GLY A 130 8.63 -10.42 -9.51
CA GLY A 130 7.92 -10.38 -8.23
C GLY A 130 7.37 -8.98 -7.96
N ILE A 131 6.20 -8.91 -7.31
CA ILE A 131 5.41 -7.69 -7.15
C ILE A 131 6.19 -6.52 -6.54
N LEU A 132 7.07 -6.76 -5.56
CA LEU A 132 7.90 -5.71 -4.97
C LEU A 132 8.91 -5.15 -5.99
N ALA A 133 9.60 -6.03 -6.72
CA ALA A 133 10.59 -5.64 -7.72
C ALA A 133 9.93 -4.87 -8.87
N ASP A 134 8.74 -5.28 -9.30
CA ASP A 134 7.97 -4.61 -10.34
C ASP A 134 7.52 -3.21 -9.89
N ILE A 135 7.02 -3.07 -8.66
CA ILE A 135 6.65 -1.77 -8.08
C ILE A 135 7.86 -0.84 -8.00
N ILE A 136 9.01 -1.34 -7.51
CA ILE A 136 10.24 -0.56 -7.43
C ILE A 136 10.67 -0.12 -8.82
N THR A 137 10.70 -1.03 -9.79
CA THR A 137 11.12 -0.75 -11.17
C THR A 137 10.27 0.35 -11.81
N LYS A 138 8.95 0.27 -11.70
CA LYS A 138 8.04 1.30 -12.23
C LYS A 138 8.19 2.66 -11.56
N ASN A 139 8.63 2.68 -10.30
CA ASN A 139 8.76 3.91 -9.52
C ASN A 139 10.16 4.53 -9.58
N LYS A 140 11.18 3.74 -9.93
CA LYS A 140 12.58 4.17 -9.95
C LYS A 140 12.82 5.50 -10.69
N PRO A 141 12.24 5.76 -11.89
CA PRO A 141 12.45 7.02 -12.59
C PRO A 141 11.96 8.27 -11.84
N PHE A 142 11.02 8.13 -10.89
CA PHE A 142 10.42 9.25 -10.17
C PHE A 142 11.05 9.51 -8.81
N PHE A 143 11.62 8.46 -8.19
CA PHE A 143 12.19 8.53 -6.85
C PHE A 143 13.73 8.49 -6.84
N GLN A 144 14.35 7.96 -7.90
CA GLN A 144 15.81 7.87 -8.09
C GLN A 144 16.18 8.18 -9.56
N PRO A 145 15.82 9.37 -10.09
CA PRO A 145 15.99 9.69 -11.51
C PRO A 145 17.44 9.62 -11.99
N GLU A 146 18.41 9.98 -11.14
CA GLU A 146 19.83 10.02 -11.48
C GLU A 146 20.41 8.62 -11.83
N GLU A 147 19.79 7.55 -11.34
CA GLU A 147 20.21 6.17 -11.63
C GLU A 147 19.68 5.64 -12.96
N VAL A 148 18.71 6.31 -13.59
CA VAL A 148 18.08 5.88 -14.85
C VAL A 148 18.74 6.54 -16.07
N SER A 149 19.49 7.63 -15.86
CA SER A 149 20.14 8.43 -16.90
C SER A 149 21.58 8.00 -17.25
N LYS A 150 21.99 6.78 -16.89
CA LYS A 150 23.28 6.17 -17.28
C LYS A 150 23.04 4.97 -18.19
#